data_AF-A0A1R1LXW3-F1
#
_entry.id   AF-A0A1R1LXW3-F1
#
_cell.length_a   1.000
_cell.length_b   1.000
_cell.length_c   1.000
_cell.angle_alpha   90.00
_cell.angle_beta   90.00
_cell.angle_gamma   90.00
#
_symmetry.space_group_name_H-M   'P 1'
#
loop_
_entity.id
_entity.type
_entity.pdbx_description
1 polymer ?
#
loop_
_entity_poly.entity_id
_entity_poly.type
_entity_poly.pdbx_seq_one_letter_code
_entity_poly.pdbx_strand_id
1 'polypeptide(L)'
;MGSSDDAVVSRDDHLADLLAAVARGDRDAFGALYDATCGPVFAVVRAAVAGERHSEEVLHETYLRIWQHAAAWNADHGTATTWCLALARRCASEGRGRPEHPAA
;
A
#
# COMPACT_ATOMS: atom_id res chain seq x y z
N MET A 1 -14.10 -21.20 -18.07
CA MET A 1 -13.84 -20.64 -16.73
C MET A 1 -12.33 -20.50 -16.60
N GLY A 2 -11.77 -19.31 -16.81
CA GLY A 2 -10.30 -19.13 -16.91
C GLY A 2 -9.84 -17.73 -17.35
N SER A 3 -10.74 -16.73 -17.39
CA SER A 3 -10.41 -15.39 -17.94
C SER A 3 -10.10 -14.34 -16.86
N SER A 4 -10.29 -14.65 -15.57
CA SER A 4 -10.06 -13.70 -14.47
C SER A 4 -8.64 -13.74 -13.90
N ASP A 5 -7.92 -14.84 -14.10
CA ASP A 5 -6.56 -15.02 -13.56
C ASP A 5 -5.54 -14.20 -14.37
N ASP A 6 -5.65 -14.24 -15.70
CA ASP A 6 -4.78 -13.55 -16.65
C ASP A 6 -4.82 -12.01 -16.48
N ALA A 7 -6.01 -11.44 -16.26
CA ALA A 7 -6.18 -10.00 -16.03
C ALA A 7 -5.62 -9.53 -14.67
N VAL A 8 -5.61 -10.41 -13.67
CA VAL A 8 -5.03 -10.11 -12.35
C VAL A 8 -3.51 -10.14 -12.42
N VAL A 9 -2.94 -11.14 -13.10
CA VAL A 9 -1.50 -11.25 -13.35
C VAL A 9 -1.00 -10.04 -14.14
N SER A 10 -1.67 -9.67 -15.24
CA SER A 10 -1.29 -8.49 -16.03
C SER A 10 -1.33 -7.18 -15.24
N ARG A 11 -2.28 -7.04 -14.31
CA ARG A 11 -2.32 -5.87 -13.40
C ARG A 11 -1.18 -5.91 -12.39
N ASP A 12 -0.89 -7.06 -11.79
CA ASP A 12 0.20 -7.17 -10.82
C ASP A 12 1.57 -6.99 -11.47
N ASP A 13 1.76 -7.44 -12.72
CA ASP A 13 2.95 -7.17 -13.52
C ASP A 13 3.12 -5.66 -13.76
N HIS A 14 2.04 -4.96 -14.09
CA HIS A 14 2.07 -3.50 -14.21
C HIS A 14 2.43 -2.80 -12.89
N LEU A 15 1.86 -3.25 -11.76
CA LEU A 15 2.21 -2.73 -10.45
C LEU A 15 3.68 -3.04 -10.06
N ALA A 16 4.20 -4.18 -10.48
CA ALA A 16 5.61 -4.55 -10.30
C ALA A 16 6.55 -3.60 -11.05
N ASP A 17 6.22 -3.27 -12.30
CA ASP A 17 6.97 -2.28 -13.10
C ASP A 17 6.95 -0.90 -12.44
N LEU A 18 5.80 -0.48 -11.93
CA LEU A 18 5.66 0.76 -11.18
C LEU A 18 6.51 0.75 -9.91
N LEU A 19 6.48 -0.33 -9.12
CA LEU A 19 7.33 -0.46 -7.92
C LEU A 19 8.83 -0.41 -8.27
N ALA A 20 9.25 -1.05 -9.37
CA ALA A 20 10.63 -1.00 -9.84
C ALA A 20 11.06 0.42 -10.25
N ALA A 21 10.15 1.23 -10.80
CA ALA A 21 10.41 2.64 -11.08
C ALA A 21 10.44 3.50 -9.80
N VAL A 22 9.50 3.28 -8.88
CA VAL A 22 9.48 3.93 -7.56
C VAL A 22 10.77 3.66 -6.78
N ALA A 23 11.31 2.44 -6.85
CA ALA A 23 12.59 2.08 -6.24
C ALA A 23 13.78 2.93 -6.72
N ARG A 24 13.66 3.54 -7.92
CA ARG A 24 14.65 4.46 -8.50
C ARG A 24 14.34 5.94 -8.21
N GLY A 25 13.30 6.22 -7.44
CA GLY A 25 12.87 7.58 -7.11
C GLY A 25 11.95 8.22 -8.16
N ASP A 26 11.29 7.44 -9.00
CA ASP A 26 10.32 7.94 -9.98
C ASP A 26 9.00 8.34 -9.29
N ARG A 27 8.73 9.66 -9.28
CA ARG A 27 7.53 10.23 -8.64
C ARG A 27 6.26 10.03 -9.46
N ASP A 28 6.37 9.98 -10.78
CA ASP A 28 5.21 9.78 -11.66
C ASP A 28 4.74 8.33 -11.55
N ALA A 29 5.69 7.38 -11.51
CA ALA A 29 5.38 5.99 -11.22
C ALA A 29 4.74 5.79 -9.84
N PHE A 30 5.17 6.57 -8.84
CA PHE A 30 4.56 6.54 -7.52
C PHE A 30 3.11 7.04 -7.54
N GLY A 31 2.83 8.11 -8.29
CA GLY A 31 1.46 8.59 -8.52
C GLY A 31 0.58 7.54 -9.18
N ALA A 32 1.07 6.91 -10.26
CA ALA A 32 0.34 5.84 -10.94
C ALA A 32 0.11 4.61 -10.03
N LEU A 33 1.09 4.26 -9.21
CA LEU A 33 0.96 3.18 -8.21
C LEU A 33 -0.12 3.54 -7.18
N TYR A 34 -0.12 4.78 -6.68
CA TYR A 34 -1.14 5.29 -5.78
C TYR A 34 -2.53 5.18 -6.40
N ASP A 35 -2.73 5.71 -7.60
CA ASP A 35 -4.03 5.70 -8.29
C ASP A 35 -4.57 4.27 -8.49
N ALA A 36 -3.69 3.33 -8.80
CA ALA A 36 -4.06 1.92 -9.00
C ALA A 36 -4.35 1.15 -7.69
N THR A 37 -3.82 1.59 -6.55
CA THR A 37 -3.85 0.82 -5.30
C THR A 37 -4.57 1.50 -4.13
N CYS A 38 -4.90 2.79 -4.23
CA CYS A 38 -5.44 3.56 -3.10
C CYS A 38 -6.78 3.02 -2.60
N GLY A 39 -7.68 2.61 -3.50
CA GLY A 39 -8.95 2.01 -3.14
C GLY A 39 -8.82 0.77 -2.24
N PRO A 40 -8.17 -0.32 -2.70
CA PRO A 40 -8.01 -1.52 -1.89
C PRO A 40 -7.13 -1.32 -0.64
N VAL A 41 -6.09 -0.48 -0.71
CA VAL A 41 -5.26 -0.14 0.46
C VAL A 41 -6.10 0.58 1.52
N PHE A 42 -6.87 1.60 1.13
CA PHE A 42 -7.71 2.35 2.06
C PHE A 42 -8.82 1.51 2.66
N ALA A 43 -9.42 0.58 1.90
CA ALA A 43 -10.39 -0.37 2.43
C ALA A 43 -9.80 -1.23 3.58
N VAL A 44 -8.55 -1.68 3.43
CA VAL A 44 -7.83 -2.42 4.49
C VAL A 44 -7.58 -1.54 5.72
N VAL A 45 -7.16 -0.29 5.52
CA VAL A 45 -6.92 0.66 6.62
C VAL A 45 -8.22 0.95 7.38
N ARG A 46 -9.30 1.28 6.67
CA ARG A 46 -10.63 1.58 7.26
C ARG A 46 -11.23 0.39 8.01
N ALA A 47 -10.93 -0.84 7.58
CA ALA A 47 -11.36 -2.03 8.31
C ALA A 47 -10.59 -2.25 9.63
N ALA A 48 -9.38 -1.68 9.74
CA ALA A 48 -8.50 -1.88 10.87
C ALA A 48 -8.49 -0.69 11.87
N VAL A 49 -8.81 0.51 11.41
CA VAL A 49 -8.67 1.76 12.16
C VAL A 49 -10.01 2.48 12.25
N ALA A 50 -10.42 2.84 13.47
CA ALA A 50 -11.63 3.63 13.68
C ALA A 50 -11.34 5.12 13.48
N GLY A 51 -12.26 5.84 12.86
CA GLY A 51 -12.15 7.27 12.60
C GLY A 51 -11.51 7.60 11.25
N GLU A 52 -12.10 8.59 10.57
CA GLU A 52 -11.67 9.02 9.23
C GLU A 52 -10.26 9.61 9.25
N ARG A 53 -10.02 10.59 10.12
CA ARG A 53 -8.71 11.25 10.26
C ARG A 53 -7.59 10.26 10.52
N HIS A 54 -7.78 9.32 11.46
CA HIS A 54 -6.75 8.32 11.77
C HIS A 54 -6.51 7.35 10.61
N SER A 55 -7.56 7.03 9.85
CA SER A 55 -7.42 6.22 8.64
C SER A 55 -6.64 6.93 7.54
N GLU A 56 -6.85 8.23 7.35
CA GLU A 56 -6.06 9.04 6.42
C GLU A 56 -4.60 9.14 6.84
N GLU A 57 -4.33 9.36 8.13
CA GLU A 57 -2.96 9.38 8.67
C GLU A 57 -2.22 8.05 8.41
N VAL A 58 -2.89 6.92 8.65
CA VAL A 58 -2.34 5.59 8.37
C VAL A 58 -2.18 5.32 6.88
N LEU A 59 -3.08 5.82 6.03
CA LEU A 59 -2.97 5.72 4.57
C LEU A 59 -1.71 6.44 4.08
N HIS A 60 -1.50 7.69 4.52
CA HIS A 60 -0.31 8.47 4.16
C HIS A 60 0.97 7.77 4.61
N GLU A 61 1.02 7.30 5.86
CA GLU A 61 2.17 6.54 6.39
C GLU A 61 2.44 5.26 5.57
N THR A 62 1.39 4.56 5.14
CA THR A 62 1.52 3.37 4.27
C THR A 62 2.22 3.72 2.96
N TYR A 63 1.81 4.80 2.30
CA TYR A 63 2.41 5.23 1.04
C TYR A 63 3.83 5.77 1.21
N LEU A 64 4.13 6.46 2.32
CA LEU A 64 5.51 6.83 2.66
C LEU A 64 6.41 5.60 2.81
N ARG A 65 5.90 4.52 3.43
CA ARG A 65 6.64 3.26 3.55
C ARG A 65 6.80 2.52 2.23
N ILE A 66 5.77 2.54 1.37
CA ILE A 66 5.88 2.00 0.02
C ILE A 66 7.04 2.68 -0.71
N TRP A 67 7.10 4.02 -0.68
CA TRP A 67 8.20 4.78 -1.29
C TRP A 67 9.57 4.39 -0.70
N GLN A 68 9.68 4.32 0.63
CA GLN A 68 10.95 4.01 1.31
C GLN A 68 11.42 2.56 1.12
N HIS A 69 10.50 1.62 0.93
CA HIS A 69 10.81 0.19 0.87
C HIS A 69 10.64 -0.44 -0.52
N ALA A 70 10.25 0.32 -1.54
CA ALA A 70 10.09 -0.19 -2.90
C ALA A 70 11.35 -0.89 -3.43
N ALA A 71 12.54 -0.37 -3.11
CA ALA A 71 13.81 -0.98 -3.50
C ALA A 71 14.10 -2.33 -2.82
N ALA A 72 13.42 -2.64 -1.72
CA ALA A 72 13.53 -3.92 -1.01
C ALA A 72 12.44 -4.91 -1.42
N TRP A 73 11.47 -4.50 -2.24
CA TRP A 73 10.46 -5.40 -2.76
C TRP A 73 11.06 -6.35 -3.80
N ASN A 74 10.66 -7.62 -3.75
CA ASN A 74 11.06 -8.64 -4.71
C ASN A 74 9.83 -9.47 -5.11
N ALA A 75 9.57 -9.56 -6.41
CA ALA A 75 8.47 -10.31 -7.00
C ALA A 75 8.46 -11.80 -6.63
N ASP A 76 9.64 -12.39 -6.34
CA ASP A 76 9.75 -13.80 -5.93
C ASP A 76 9.08 -14.09 -4.57
N HIS A 77 8.89 -13.05 -3.74
CA HIS A 77 8.30 -13.17 -2.40
C HIS A 77 6.80 -12.86 -2.36
N GLY A 78 6.19 -12.60 -3.52
CA GLY A 78 4.76 -12.34 -3.66
C GLY A 78 4.46 -11.11 -4.50
N THR A 79 3.19 -10.92 -4.78
CA THR A 79 2.77 -9.90 -5.74
C THR A 79 2.83 -8.48 -5.19
N ALA A 80 2.92 -7.49 -6.10
CA ALA A 80 2.94 -6.08 -5.76
C ALA A 80 1.70 -5.68 -4.94
N THR A 81 0.50 -6.11 -5.37
CA THR A 81 -0.75 -5.89 -4.62
C THR A 81 -0.65 -6.46 -3.20
N THR A 82 -0.22 -7.71 -3.07
CA THR A 82 -0.14 -8.40 -1.77
C THR A 82 0.81 -7.66 -0.82
N TRP A 83 1.94 -7.19 -1.33
CA TRP A 83 2.92 -6.44 -0.55
C TRP A 83 2.38 -5.08 -0.09
N CYS A 84 1.72 -4.31 -0.96
CA CYS A 84 1.07 -3.04 -0.59
C CYS A 84 0.00 -3.23 0.51
N LEU A 85 -0.84 -4.26 0.38
CA LEU A 85 -1.87 -4.56 1.39
C LEU A 85 -1.26 -5.03 2.72
N ALA A 86 -0.13 -5.76 2.68
CA ALA A 86 0.58 -6.17 3.88
C ALA A 86 1.17 -4.97 4.63
N LEU A 87 1.77 -4.00 3.91
CA LEU A 87 2.23 -2.75 4.50
C LEU A 87 1.07 -1.98 5.15
N ALA A 88 -0.07 -1.87 4.48
CA ALA A 88 -1.26 -1.21 5.03
C ALA A 88 -1.71 -1.83 6.36
N ARG A 89 -1.78 -3.17 6.44
CA ARG A 89 -2.12 -3.89 7.68
C ARG A 89 -1.11 -3.65 8.79
N ARG A 90 0.18 -3.60 8.45
CA ARG A 90 1.26 -3.33 9.41
C ARG A 90 1.15 -1.91 9.96
N CYS A 91 1.01 -0.89 9.10
CA CYS A 91 0.83 0.50 9.50
C CYS A 91 -0.40 0.68 10.38
N ALA A 92 -1.54 0.07 10.02
CA ALA A 92 -2.75 0.10 10.83
C ALA A 92 -2.57 -0.55 12.21
N SER A 93 -1.74 -1.59 12.32
CA SER A 93 -1.46 -2.25 13.59
C SER A 93 -0.55 -1.42 14.49
N GLU A 94 0.46 -0.75 13.92
CA GLU A 94 1.34 0.15 14.64
C GLU A 94 0.61 1.42 15.11
N GLY A 95 -0.28 1.97 14.27
CA GLY A 95 -1.11 3.13 14.61
C GLY A 95 -2.14 2.88 15.72
N ARG A 96 -2.49 1.62 16.00
CA ARG A 96 -3.33 1.22 17.15
C ARG A 96 -2.58 1.27 18.49
N GLY A 97 -1.24 1.27 18.48
CA GLY A 97 -0.41 1.15 19.69
C GLY A 97 -0.07 2.48 20.38
N ARG A 98 -0.46 3.63 19.82
CA ARG A 98 -0.21 4.94 20.43
C ARG A 98 -1.48 5.42 21.15
N PRO A 99 -1.58 5.35 22.49
CA PRO A 99 -2.65 6.04 23.19
C PRO A 99 -2.53 7.53 22.88
N GLU A 100 -3.58 8.08 22.28
CA GLU A 100 -3.79 9.51 22.21
C GLU A 100 -3.77 10.08 23.64
N HIS A 101 -2.74 10.86 23.96
CA HIS A 101 -2.75 11.65 25.17
C HIS A 101 -3.97 12.58 25.11
N PRO A 102 -4.93 12.48 26.05
CA PRO A 102 -6.03 13.44 26.07
C PRO A 102 -5.42 14.83 26.28
N ALA A 103 -5.75 15.75 25.37
CA ALA A 103 -5.45 17.16 25.53
C ALA A 103 -6.08 17.62 26.85
N ALA A 104 -5.22 18.06 27.78
CA ALA A 104 -5.59 18.71 29.02
C ALA A 104 -6.02 20.17 28.78
#